data_AF-A0A139M968-F1
#
_entry.id   AF-A0A139M968-F1
#
_cell.length_a   1.000
_cell.length_b   1.000
_cell.length_c   1.000
_cell.angle_alpha   90.00
_cell.angle_beta   90.00
_cell.angle_gamma   90.00
#
_symmetry.space_group_name_H-M   'P 1'
#
loop_
_entity.id
_entity.type
_entity.pdbx_description
1 polymer ?
#
loop_
_entity_poly.entity_id
_entity_poly.type
_entity_poly.pdbx_seq_one_letter_code
_entity_poly.pdbx_strand_id
1 'polypeptide(L)' 'MNFDAGIDFLLDNPELLQSPIVIDSNKYMIGFNSDDIRQFLPKKFRKISSSNL' A
#
# COMPACT_ATOMS: atom_id res chain seq x y z
N MET A 1 8.59 -18.81 -14.56
CA MET A 1 7.81 -17.83 -15.33
C MET A 1 8.75 -16.72 -15.76
N ASN A 2 8.62 -16.22 -16.99
CA ASN A 2 9.23 -14.95 -17.40
C ASN A 2 8.52 -13.80 -16.65
N PHE A 3 9.22 -12.69 -16.42
CA PHE A 3 8.65 -11.49 -15.81
C PHE A 3 7.41 -11.01 -16.60
N ASP A 4 7.52 -10.89 -17.92
CA ASP A 4 6.41 -10.42 -18.77
C ASP A 4 5.20 -11.35 -18.67
N ALA A 5 5.42 -12.66 -18.70
CA ALA A 5 4.35 -13.65 -18.53
C ALA A 5 3.66 -13.56 -17.16
N GLY A 6 4.39 -13.15 -16.11
CA GLY A 6 3.81 -12.87 -14.80
C GLY A 6 2.98 -11.59 -14.78
N ILE A 7 3.42 -10.55 -15.49
CA ILE A 7 2.64 -9.32 -15.66
C ILE A 7 1.35 -9.60 -16.42
N ASP A 8 1.42 -10.31 -17.54
CA ASP A 8 0.24 -10.68 -18.34
C ASP A 8 -0.78 -11.47 -17.49
N PHE A 9 -0.30 -12.44 -16.71
CA PHE A 9 -1.16 -13.22 -15.82
C PHE A 9 -1.87 -12.37 -14.74
N LEU A 10 -1.17 -11.38 -14.16
CA LEU A 10 -1.76 -10.46 -13.19
C LEU A 10 -2.75 -9.48 -13.84
N LEU A 11 -2.51 -9.07 -15.09
CA LEU A 11 -3.44 -8.24 -15.85
C LEU A 11 -4.74 -8.99 -16.17
N ASP A 12 -4.64 -10.29 -16.46
CA ASP A 12 -5.79 -11.17 -16.71
C ASP A 12 -6.60 -11.49 -15.43
N ASN A 13 -5.98 -11.41 -14.25
CA ASN A 13 -6.58 -11.78 -12.95
C ASN A 13 -6.31 -10.70 -11.89
N PRO A 14 -6.84 -9.47 -12.05
CA PRO A 14 -6.52 -8.33 -11.20
C PRO A 14 -6.91 -8.52 -9.72
N GLU A 15 -7.88 -9.37 -9.42
CA GLU A 15 -8.31 -9.71 -8.04
C GLU A 15 -7.24 -10.44 -7.22
N LEU A 16 -6.22 -10.99 -7.87
CA LEU A 16 -5.05 -11.55 -7.20
C LEU A 16 -4.17 -10.48 -6.55
N LEU A 17 -4.31 -9.21 -6.97
CA LEU A 17 -3.60 -8.09 -6.37
C LEU A 17 -4.23 -7.72 -5.03
N GLN A 18 -3.43 -7.81 -3.97
CA GLN A 18 -3.85 -7.38 -2.64
C GLN A 18 -4.15 -5.87 -2.64
N SER A 19 -5.40 -5.53 -2.37
CA SER A 19 -5.92 -4.16 -2.40
C SER A 19 -6.20 -3.65 -0.98
N PRO A 20 -6.05 -2.33 -0.71
CA PRO A 20 -5.63 -1.26 -1.63
C PRO A 20 -4.13 -1.26 -1.93
N ILE A 21 -3.74 -0.69 -3.06
CA ILE A 21 -2.34 -0.38 -3.39
C ILE A 21 -2.20 1.15 -3.39
N VAL A 22 -1.36 1.68 -2.50
CA VAL A 22 -1.10 3.12 -2.35
C VAL A 22 0.37 3.39 -2.65
N ILE A 23 0.68 4.35 -3.52
CA ILE A 23 2.03 4.64 -3.98
C ILE A 23 2.29 6.15 -3.90
N ASP A 24 3.45 6.52 -3.37
CA ASP A 24 4.03 7.87 -3.34
C ASP A 24 5.50 7.74 -3.83
N SER A 25 6.17 8.87 -4.09
CA SER A 25 7.55 8.98 -4.58
C SER A 25 8.58 8.05 -3.92
N ASN A 26 8.46 7.78 -2.62
CA ASN A 26 9.41 6.95 -1.86
C ASN A 26 8.74 5.94 -0.93
N LYS A 27 7.42 5.74 -1.06
CA LYS A 27 6.64 4.90 -0.14
C LYS A 27 5.56 4.16 -0.89
N TYR A 28 5.27 2.95 -0.46
CA TYR A 28 4.17 2.16 -0.97
C TYR A 28 3.50 1.38 0.16
N MET A 29 2.26 0.99 -0.05
CA MET A 29 1.50 0.09 0.81
C MET A 29 0.65 -0.81 -0.07
N ILE A 30 0.62 -2.09 0.28
CA ILE A 30 -0.15 -3.13 -0.39
C ILE A 30 -1.04 -3.76 0.69
N GLY A 31 -2.34 -3.83 0.44
CA GLY A 31 -3.32 -4.09 1.50
C GLY A 31 -3.49 -2.89 2.45
N PHE A 32 -4.28 -3.08 3.50
CA PHE A 32 -4.50 -2.05 4.50
C PHE A 32 -3.81 -2.40 5.82
N ASN A 33 -2.91 -1.54 6.26
CA ASN A 33 -2.36 -1.54 7.61
C ASN A 33 -2.46 -0.12 8.19
N SER A 34 -3.12 0.02 9.34
CA SER A 34 -3.41 1.31 9.97
C SER A 34 -2.16 2.05 10.45
N ASP A 35 -1.06 1.35 10.70
CA ASP A 35 0.19 1.97 11.12
C ASP A 35 1.04 2.35 9.91
N ASP A 36 1.05 1.50 8.87
CA ASP A 36 1.76 1.80 7.62
C ASP A 36 1.13 2.95 6.86
N ILE A 37 -0.21 3.09 6.87
CA ILE A 37 -0.88 4.17 6.13
C ILE A 37 -0.47 5.56 6.64
N ARG A 38 -0.03 5.68 7.90
CA ARG A 38 0.44 6.96 8.49
C ARG A 38 1.69 7.48 7.80
N GLN A 39 2.47 6.63 7.14
CA GLN A 39 3.68 7.03 6.42
C GLN A 39 3.37 7.99 5.25
N PHE A 40 2.16 7.90 4.69
CA PHE A 40 1.67 8.78 3.62
C PHE A 40 1.20 10.14 4.13
N LEU A 41 0.96 10.27 5.45
CA LEU A 41 0.59 11.55 6.02
C LEU A 41 1.80 12.49 6.14
N PRO A 42 1.59 13.81 6.00
CA PRO A 42 2.59 14.82 6.35
C PRO A 42 3.14 14.61 7.77
N LYS A 43 4.41 14.93 8.01
CA LYS A 43 5.11 14.68 9.29
C LYS A 43 4.30 15.12 10.53
N LYS A 44 3.61 16.27 10.44
CA LYS A 44 2.78 16.83 11.54
C LYS A 44 1.62 15.95 11.98
N PHE A 45 1.13 15.05 11.12
CA PHE A 45 -0.01 14.17 11.40
C PHE A 45 0.41 12.72 11.74
N ARG A 46 1.71 12.40 11.70
CA ARG A 46 2.19 11.02 11.95
C ARG A 46 2.14 10.60 13.41
N LYS A 47 2.23 11.56 14.34
CA LYS A 47 2.28 11.35 15.78
C LYS A 47 0.93 11.60 16.47
N ILE A 48 -0.19 11.31 15.81
CA ILE A 48 -1.46 11.25 16.55
C ILE A 48 -1.36 10.00 17.43
N SER A 49 -0.81 10.18 18.62
CA SER A 49 -0.70 9.14 19.64
C SER A 49 -2.11 8.71 20.01
N SER A 50 -2.32 7.41 20.09
CA SER A 50 -3.50 6.75 20.65
C SER A 50 -3.65 6.99 22.16
N SER A 51 -3.27 8.18 22.64
CA SER A 51 -3.49 8.65 24.00
C SER A 51 -4.72 9.54 23.96
N ASN A 52 -5.81 9.05 24.55
CA ASN A 52 -7.17 9.60 24.60
C ASN A 52 -8.14 8.95 23.61
N LEU A 53 -8.41 7.67 23.82
CA LEU A 53 -9.78 7.22 24.09
C LEU A 53 -9.76 6.26 25.29
#